data_AF-A0A3S0XXD3-F1
#
_entry.id   AF-A0A3S0XXD3-F1
#
_cell.length_a   1.000
_cell.length_b   1.000
_cell.length_c   1.000
_cell.angle_alpha   90.00
_cell.angle_beta   90.00
_cell.angle_gamma   90.00
#
_symmetry.space_group_name_H-M   'P 1'
#
loop_
_entity.id
_entity.type
_entity.pdbx_description
1 polymer ?
#
loop_
_entity_poly.entity_id
_entity_poly.type
_entity_poly.pdbx_seq_one_letter_code
_entity_poly.pdbx_strand_id
1 'polypeptide(L)'
;MNYGKKEEIINPAVKVDSLILQLDKILGSSGNIQIRQSLTAARREKFTSVSDYLAVTLENISFISLQQKYSEILEITAEIIANIEDEPYFNNITLPSLPEISSSDVNNIKEFIRYVVIIKEAIQPLIDDEKNLNKKNQFLSAINNKKRILEKGFFYEFTDGDLKRIQLIINELRECISNSELFEDNHRSRLLKRLEALQSEMHKKMGDIDRIWGLVGDAGVVIGKFGKDAKPFVDRIKELSQIAWKTQARAEELPSSSINPLLERKNGDT
;
A
#
# COMPACT_ATOMS: atom_id res chain seq x y z
N MET A 1 23.89 -9.38 -2.82
CA MET A 1 22.52 -9.94 -2.86
C MET A 1 21.58 -8.81 -3.26
N ASN A 2 21.12 -8.81 -4.51
CA ASN A 2 20.22 -7.81 -5.05
C ASN A 2 18.80 -8.11 -4.54
N TYR A 3 18.21 -7.20 -3.77
CA TYR A 3 16.78 -7.23 -3.48
C TYR A 3 16.03 -6.89 -4.76
N GLY A 4 15.47 -7.91 -5.41
CA GLY A 4 14.58 -7.73 -6.55
C GLY A 4 13.41 -6.85 -6.15
N LYS A 5 13.20 -5.77 -6.90
CA LYS A 5 11.93 -5.02 -6.91
C LYS A 5 10.82 -6.05 -7.14
N LYS A 6 9.87 -6.17 -6.22
CA LYS A 6 8.60 -6.83 -6.51
C LYS A 6 7.97 -6.05 -7.66
N GLU A 7 7.97 -6.64 -8.85
CA GLU A 7 7.16 -6.14 -9.95
C GLU A 7 5.71 -6.11 -9.46
N GLU A 8 5.14 -4.91 -9.44
CA GLU A 8 3.73 -4.71 -9.16
C GLU A 8 2.97 -5.47 -10.26
N ILE A 9 2.20 -6.49 -9.90
CA ILE A 9 1.43 -7.27 -10.87
C ILE A 9 0.30 -6.36 -11.36
N ILE A 10 0.58 -5.61 -12.42
CA ILE A 10 -0.38 -4.72 -13.07
C ILE A 10 -1.35 -5.60 -13.87
N ASN A 11 -2.65 -5.43 -13.65
CA ASN A 11 -3.69 -6.12 -14.41
C ASN A 11 -3.44 -5.93 -15.94
N PRO A 12 -3.35 -7.01 -16.75
CA PRO A 12 -3.03 -6.91 -18.18
C PRO A 12 -3.94 -5.96 -18.97
N ALA A 13 -5.24 -5.89 -18.66
CA ALA A 13 -6.14 -4.94 -19.32
C ALA A 13 -5.84 -3.48 -18.96
N VAL A 14 -5.37 -3.21 -17.73
CA VAL A 14 -4.92 -1.87 -17.31
C VAL A 14 -3.60 -1.51 -17.98
N LYS A 15 -2.70 -2.48 -18.18
CA LYS A 15 -1.47 -2.29 -18.95
C LYS A 15 -1.78 -1.91 -20.40
N VAL A 16 -2.67 -2.64 -21.07
CA VAL A 16 -3.13 -2.30 -22.43
C VAL A 16 -3.83 -0.94 -22.46
N ASP A 17 -4.66 -0.59 -21.45
CA ASP A 17 -5.28 0.74 -21.33
C ASP A 17 -4.24 1.88 -21.27
N SER A 18 -3.08 1.62 -20.66
CA SER A 18 -1.98 2.57 -20.57
C SER A 18 -1.26 2.78 -21.91
N LEU A 19 -1.13 1.74 -22.74
CA LEU A 19 -0.58 1.85 -24.09
C LEU A 19 -1.54 2.61 -25.01
N ILE A 20 -2.84 2.33 -24.91
CA ILE A 20 -3.89 3.07 -25.63
C ILE A 20 -3.87 4.56 -25.25
N LEU A 21 -3.59 4.89 -23.98
CA LEU A 21 -3.38 6.27 -23.55
C LEU A 21 -2.17 6.96 -24.19
N GLN A 22 -1.09 6.21 -24.44
CA GLN A 22 0.07 6.75 -25.13
C GLN A 22 -0.27 7.06 -26.59
N LEU A 23 -0.98 6.14 -27.26
CA LEU A 23 -1.49 6.38 -28.61
C LEU A 23 -2.44 7.59 -28.66
N ASP A 24 -3.35 7.74 -27.68
CA ASP A 24 -4.23 8.90 -27.56
C ASP A 24 -3.48 10.24 -27.43
N LYS A 25 -2.33 10.25 -26.74
CA LYS A 25 -1.49 11.45 -26.64
C LYS A 25 -0.88 11.80 -27.98
N ILE A 26 -0.43 10.81 -28.75
CA ILE A 26 0.10 11.02 -30.10
C ILE A 26 -0.99 11.58 -31.01
N LEU A 27 -2.16 10.94 -31.04
CA LEU A 27 -3.31 11.38 -31.84
C LEU A 27 -3.75 12.80 -31.45
N GLY A 28 -3.90 13.07 -30.15
CA GLY A 28 -4.29 14.38 -29.63
C GLY A 28 -3.28 15.49 -29.94
N SER A 29 -1.97 15.20 -29.83
CA SER A 29 -0.92 16.17 -30.18
C SER A 29 -0.93 16.57 -31.66
N SER A 30 -1.50 15.71 -32.50
CA SER A 30 -1.66 15.93 -33.94
C SER A 30 -3.02 16.52 -34.31
N GLY A 31 -3.85 16.93 -33.33
CA GLY A 31 -5.19 17.47 -33.56
C GLY A 31 -6.20 16.44 -34.10
N ASN A 32 -5.88 15.15 -33.96
CA ASN A 32 -6.68 14.04 -34.46
C ASN A 32 -7.58 13.46 -33.35
N ILE A 33 -8.52 12.62 -33.74
CA ILE A 33 -9.47 12.01 -32.80
C ILE A 33 -8.75 11.04 -31.88
N GLN A 34 -9.04 11.18 -30.58
CA GLN A 34 -8.60 10.26 -29.55
C GLN A 34 -9.56 9.07 -29.46
N ILE A 35 -9.02 7.87 -29.33
CA ILE A 35 -9.69 6.57 -29.24
C ILE A 35 -10.75 6.57 -28.14
N ARG A 36 -10.43 7.11 -26.95
CA ARG A 36 -11.39 7.21 -25.84
C ARG A 36 -12.57 8.13 -26.14
N GLN A 37 -12.33 9.18 -26.90
CA GLN A 37 -13.39 10.10 -27.33
C GLN A 37 -14.27 9.46 -28.39
N SER A 38 -13.71 8.67 -29.32
CA SER A 38 -14.47 7.94 -30.34
C SER A 38 -15.54 7.03 -29.74
N LEU A 39 -15.20 6.28 -28.67
CA LEU A 39 -16.15 5.39 -28.00
C LEU A 39 -17.31 6.15 -27.36
N THR A 40 -17.02 7.31 -26.78
CA THR A 40 -18.04 8.16 -26.13
C THR A 40 -18.89 8.87 -27.17
N ALA A 41 -18.28 9.36 -28.26
CA ALA A 41 -18.94 10.06 -29.35
C ALA A 41 -19.88 9.14 -30.14
N ALA A 42 -19.44 7.94 -30.51
CA ALA A 42 -20.27 6.94 -31.21
C ALA A 42 -21.57 6.65 -30.46
N ARG A 43 -21.50 6.49 -29.13
CA ARG A 43 -22.65 6.26 -28.25
C ARG A 43 -23.56 7.49 -28.13
N ARG A 44 -22.98 8.70 -28.09
CA ARG A 44 -23.72 9.96 -27.95
C ARG A 44 -24.45 10.36 -29.23
N GLU A 45 -23.82 10.13 -30.38
CA GLU A 45 -24.32 10.51 -31.70
C GLU A 45 -25.22 9.44 -32.32
N LYS A 46 -25.56 8.38 -31.56
CA LYS A 46 -26.48 7.29 -31.94
C LYS A 46 -26.07 6.53 -33.20
N PHE A 47 -24.76 6.35 -33.41
CA PHE A 47 -24.28 5.42 -34.44
C PHE A 47 -24.66 3.98 -34.07
N THR A 48 -24.94 3.15 -35.07
CA THR A 48 -25.28 1.72 -34.91
C THR A 48 -24.12 0.90 -34.35
N SER A 49 -22.88 1.31 -34.65
CA SER A 49 -21.67 0.73 -34.07
C SER A 49 -20.54 1.77 -34.00
N VAL A 50 -19.52 1.49 -33.18
CA VAL A 50 -18.28 2.30 -33.13
C VAL A 50 -17.55 2.24 -34.48
N SER A 51 -17.63 1.12 -35.19
CA SER A 51 -17.08 0.97 -36.54
C SER A 51 -17.71 1.96 -37.53
N ASP A 52 -19.03 2.15 -37.49
CA ASP A 52 -19.74 3.08 -38.37
C ASP A 52 -19.32 4.53 -38.10
N TYR A 53 -19.16 4.88 -36.83
CA TYR A 53 -18.63 6.18 -36.43
C TYR A 53 -17.21 6.40 -36.95
N LEU A 54 -16.31 5.42 -36.79
CA LEU A 54 -14.94 5.53 -37.26
C LEU A 54 -14.84 5.60 -38.79
N ALA A 55 -15.68 4.86 -39.51
CA ALA A 55 -15.71 4.88 -40.97
C ALA A 55 -16.03 6.29 -41.49
N VAL A 56 -17.01 6.97 -40.90
CA VAL A 56 -17.35 8.35 -41.27
C VAL A 56 -16.26 9.32 -40.83
N THR A 57 -15.76 9.18 -39.60
CA THR A 57 -14.92 10.23 -39.04
C THR A 57 -13.48 10.16 -39.56
N LEU A 58 -12.92 8.98 -39.77
CA LEU A 58 -11.57 8.82 -40.32
C LEU A 58 -11.45 9.27 -41.79
N GLU A 59 -12.54 9.37 -42.55
CA GLU A 59 -12.50 9.93 -43.91
C GLU A 59 -12.45 11.46 -43.93
N ASN A 60 -12.84 12.12 -42.83
CA ASN A 60 -12.94 13.57 -42.75
C ASN A 60 -11.76 14.24 -42.03
N ILE A 61 -10.71 13.47 -41.73
CA ILE A 61 -9.56 13.92 -40.93
C ILE A 61 -8.29 14.02 -41.78
N SER A 62 -7.46 15.03 -41.48
CA SER A 62 -6.13 15.15 -42.05
C SER A 62 -5.11 14.31 -41.30
N PHE A 63 -4.43 13.41 -42.02
CA PHE A 63 -3.40 12.52 -41.48
C PHE A 63 -1.97 13.05 -41.67
N ILE A 64 -1.79 14.23 -42.26
CA ILE A 64 -0.47 14.76 -42.65
C ILE A 64 0.49 14.80 -41.44
N SER A 65 0.01 15.26 -40.29
CA SER A 65 0.79 15.32 -39.04
C SER A 65 1.03 13.94 -38.41
N LEU A 66 0.14 12.97 -38.64
CA LEU A 66 0.29 11.60 -38.13
C LEU A 66 1.26 10.77 -38.96
N GLN A 67 1.35 11.02 -40.28
CA GLN A 67 2.34 10.35 -41.13
C GLN A 67 3.77 10.58 -40.64
N GLN A 68 4.07 11.78 -40.14
CA GLN A 68 5.38 12.10 -39.55
C GLN A 68 5.69 11.28 -38.29
N LYS A 69 4.67 10.70 -37.66
CA LYS A 69 4.76 9.87 -36.45
C LYS A 69 4.42 8.40 -36.74
N TYR A 70 4.45 7.98 -38.00
CA TYR A 70 4.04 6.63 -38.41
C TYR A 70 4.77 5.53 -37.64
N SER A 71 6.09 5.63 -37.50
CA SER A 71 6.91 4.65 -36.77
C SER A 71 6.48 4.50 -35.31
N GLU A 72 6.19 5.62 -34.63
CA GLU A 72 5.78 5.63 -33.23
C GLU A 72 4.38 5.00 -33.06
N ILE A 73 3.46 5.29 -33.99
CA ILE A 73 2.12 4.70 -34.01
C ILE A 73 2.20 3.18 -34.27
N LEU A 74 3.05 2.76 -35.20
CA LEU A 74 3.29 1.35 -35.51
C LEU A 74 3.81 0.60 -34.29
N GLU A 75 4.86 1.12 -33.63
CA GLU A 75 5.47 0.49 -32.46
C GLU A 75 4.46 0.31 -31.32
N ILE A 76 3.70 1.34 -30.98
CA ILE A 76 2.71 1.26 -29.91
C ILE A 76 1.58 0.29 -30.30
N THR A 77 1.16 0.28 -31.57
CA THR A 77 0.12 -0.65 -32.05
C THR A 77 0.62 -2.10 -31.97
N ALA A 78 1.86 -2.35 -32.38
CA ALA A 78 2.48 -3.68 -32.26
C ALA A 78 2.64 -4.10 -30.80
N GLU A 79 3.01 -3.19 -29.90
CA GLU A 79 3.10 -3.47 -28.47
C GLU A 79 1.72 -3.81 -27.88
N ILE A 80 0.67 -3.09 -28.27
CA ILE A 80 -0.71 -3.42 -27.88
C ILE A 80 -1.08 -4.83 -28.33
N ILE A 81 -0.82 -5.17 -29.59
CA ILE A 81 -1.10 -6.50 -30.16
C ILE A 81 -0.35 -7.60 -29.38
N ALA A 82 0.95 -7.43 -29.18
CA ALA A 82 1.78 -8.41 -28.47
C ALA A 82 1.26 -8.64 -27.03
N ASN A 83 0.90 -7.57 -26.31
CA ASN A 83 0.35 -7.69 -24.96
C ASN A 83 -1.03 -8.35 -24.92
N ILE A 84 -1.74 -8.47 -26.05
CA ILE A 84 -3.04 -9.11 -26.12
C ILE A 84 -2.90 -10.57 -26.54
N GLU A 85 -2.06 -10.85 -27.54
CA GLU A 85 -1.86 -12.21 -28.06
C GLU A 85 -1.09 -13.11 -27.08
N ASP A 86 -0.10 -12.56 -26.37
CA ASP A 86 0.76 -13.34 -25.45
C ASP A 86 0.15 -13.52 -24.05
N GLU A 87 -0.98 -12.86 -23.76
CA GLU A 87 -1.59 -12.86 -22.42
C GLU A 87 -2.85 -13.75 -22.35
N PRO A 88 -2.80 -14.87 -21.61
CA PRO A 88 -3.96 -15.77 -21.45
C PRO A 88 -5.21 -15.10 -20.87
N TYR A 89 -5.02 -13.93 -20.25
CA TYR A 89 -6.08 -13.09 -19.69
C TYR A 89 -7.16 -12.72 -20.72
N PHE A 90 -6.81 -12.61 -22.01
CA PHE A 90 -7.73 -12.20 -23.07
C PHE A 90 -8.37 -13.36 -23.85
N ASN A 91 -8.10 -14.62 -23.49
CA ASN A 91 -8.60 -15.79 -24.23
C ASN A 91 -10.13 -15.91 -24.32
N ASN A 92 -10.85 -15.25 -23.40
CA ASN A 92 -12.31 -15.35 -23.30
C ASN A 92 -13.05 -14.18 -23.95
N ILE A 93 -12.35 -13.26 -24.62
CA ILE A 93 -12.96 -12.13 -25.32
C ILE A 93 -12.79 -12.27 -26.83
N THR A 94 -13.80 -11.82 -27.58
CA THR A 94 -13.75 -11.80 -29.04
C THR A 94 -12.91 -10.61 -29.51
N LEU A 95 -11.76 -10.89 -30.09
CA LEU A 95 -10.84 -9.87 -30.62
C LEU A 95 -10.96 -9.76 -32.14
N PRO A 96 -10.76 -8.56 -32.71
CA PRO A 96 -10.66 -8.38 -34.16
C PRO A 96 -9.42 -9.08 -34.72
N SER A 97 -9.48 -9.46 -35.99
CA SER A 97 -8.30 -9.92 -36.72
C SER A 97 -7.25 -8.81 -36.83
N LEU A 98 -5.98 -9.21 -36.97
CA LEU A 98 -4.88 -8.27 -37.18
C LEU A 98 -5.14 -7.33 -38.35
N PRO A 99 -4.72 -6.05 -38.26
CA PRO A 99 -4.93 -5.07 -39.31
C PRO A 99 -4.14 -5.45 -40.58
N GLU A 100 -4.78 -5.33 -41.74
CA GLU A 100 -4.11 -5.54 -43.02
C GLU A 100 -3.23 -4.34 -43.37
N ILE A 101 -1.93 -4.59 -43.58
CA ILE A 101 -0.97 -3.55 -43.92
C ILE A 101 -0.92 -3.36 -45.44
N SER A 102 -1.12 -2.12 -45.88
CA SER A 102 -1.02 -1.68 -47.26
C SER A 102 0.29 -0.91 -47.51
N SER A 103 0.54 -0.53 -48.77
CA SER A 103 1.66 0.34 -49.14
C SER A 103 1.46 1.82 -48.75
N SER A 104 0.31 2.20 -48.18
CA SER A 104 -0.03 3.58 -47.83
C SER A 104 -0.02 3.76 -46.31
N ASP A 105 0.90 4.58 -45.81
CA ASP A 105 1.00 4.92 -44.38
C ASP A 105 -0.30 5.48 -43.82
N VAL A 106 -1.04 6.27 -44.61
CA VAL A 106 -2.35 6.82 -44.20
C VAL A 106 -3.37 5.73 -43.98
N ASN A 107 -3.45 4.77 -44.91
CA ASN A 107 -4.40 3.67 -44.78
C ASN A 107 -4.01 2.78 -43.60
N ASN A 108 -2.72 2.54 -43.41
CA ASN A 108 -2.21 1.77 -42.27
C ASN A 108 -2.55 2.46 -40.94
N ILE A 109 -2.38 3.78 -40.83
CA ILE A 109 -2.79 4.54 -39.63
C ILE A 109 -4.30 4.42 -39.38
N LYS A 110 -5.14 4.51 -40.42
CA LYS A 110 -6.59 4.33 -40.29
C LYS A 110 -6.92 2.93 -39.75
N GLU A 111 -6.29 1.89 -40.28
CA GLU A 111 -6.49 0.52 -39.82
C GLU A 111 -5.99 0.30 -38.38
N PHE A 112 -4.86 0.89 -38.00
CA PHE A 112 -4.39 0.87 -36.61
C PHE A 112 -5.38 1.53 -35.65
N ILE A 113 -5.90 2.70 -35.99
CA ILE A 113 -6.90 3.38 -35.16
C ILE A 113 -8.16 2.52 -35.03
N ARG A 114 -8.66 1.96 -36.14
CA ARG A 114 -9.83 1.07 -36.15
C ARG A 114 -9.63 -0.13 -35.24
N TYR A 115 -8.51 -0.83 -35.43
CA TYR A 115 -8.15 -2.00 -34.63
C TYR A 115 -8.10 -1.66 -33.15
N VAL A 116 -7.34 -0.63 -32.75
CA VAL A 116 -7.15 -0.28 -31.34
C VAL A 116 -8.45 0.21 -30.69
N VAL A 117 -9.35 0.89 -31.43
CA VAL A 117 -10.66 1.27 -30.89
C VAL A 117 -11.54 0.04 -30.60
N ILE A 118 -11.55 -0.96 -31.50
CA ILE A 118 -12.31 -2.19 -31.29
C ILE A 118 -11.74 -2.97 -30.09
N ILE A 119 -10.42 -3.09 -30.01
CA ILE A 119 -9.73 -3.65 -28.85
C ILE A 119 -10.15 -2.94 -27.57
N LYS A 120 -10.11 -1.60 -27.58
CA LYS A 120 -10.48 -0.79 -26.43
C LYS A 120 -11.90 -1.06 -25.98
N GLU A 121 -12.84 -1.21 -26.92
CA GLU A 121 -14.23 -1.57 -26.62
C GLU A 121 -14.33 -2.95 -25.98
N ALA A 122 -13.62 -3.95 -26.51
CA ALA A 122 -13.65 -5.32 -26.02
C ALA A 122 -13.08 -5.47 -24.60
N ILE A 123 -11.99 -4.75 -24.28
CA ILE A 123 -11.35 -4.83 -22.96
C ILE A 123 -11.97 -3.85 -21.93
N GLN A 124 -12.86 -2.95 -22.36
CA GLN A 124 -13.45 -1.93 -21.48
C GLN A 124 -14.15 -2.52 -20.25
N PRO A 125 -14.96 -3.61 -20.34
CA PRO A 125 -15.57 -4.23 -19.17
C PRO A 125 -14.54 -4.74 -18.16
N LEU A 126 -13.44 -5.35 -18.64
CA LEU A 126 -12.35 -5.87 -17.80
C LEU A 126 -11.64 -4.76 -17.03
N ILE A 127 -11.44 -3.61 -17.69
CA ILE A 127 -10.88 -2.41 -17.06
C ILE A 127 -11.84 -1.85 -16.01
N ASP A 128 -13.14 -1.82 -16.30
CA ASP A 128 -14.15 -1.28 -15.40
C ASP A 128 -14.30 -2.16 -14.15
N ASP A 129 -14.24 -3.49 -14.30
CA ASP A 129 -14.24 -4.44 -13.18
C ASP A 129 -13.05 -4.23 -12.24
N GLU A 130 -11.83 -4.09 -12.79
CA GLU A 130 -10.62 -3.80 -12.01
C GLU A 130 -10.72 -2.44 -11.30
N LYS A 131 -11.20 -1.40 -12.00
CA LYS A 131 -11.42 -0.07 -11.40
C LYS A 131 -12.49 -0.11 -10.31
N ASN A 132 -13.54 -0.89 -10.49
CA ASN A 132 -14.62 -1.06 -9.51
C ASN A 132 -14.12 -1.83 -8.27
N LEU A 133 -13.31 -2.88 -8.47
CA LEU A 133 -12.66 -3.60 -7.37
C LEU A 133 -11.74 -2.67 -6.58
N ASN A 134 -10.94 -1.86 -7.26
CA ASN A 134 -10.06 -0.88 -6.62
C ASN A 134 -10.83 0.22 -5.87
N LYS A 135 -11.89 0.77 -6.46
CA LYS A 135 -12.78 1.73 -5.78
C LYS A 135 -13.47 1.11 -4.57
N LYS A 136 -13.92 -0.14 -4.67
CA LYS A 136 -14.51 -0.88 -3.55
C LYS A 136 -13.49 -1.06 -2.42
N ASN A 137 -12.25 -1.44 -2.75
CA ASN A 137 -11.18 -1.58 -1.77
C ASN A 137 -10.82 -0.24 -1.12
N GLN A 138 -10.72 0.84 -1.89
CA GLN A 138 -10.52 2.20 -1.38
C GLN A 138 -11.68 2.64 -0.48
N PHE A 139 -12.92 2.34 -0.87
CA PHE A 139 -14.11 2.65 -0.08
C PHE A 139 -14.15 1.84 1.21
N LEU A 140 -13.81 0.55 1.18
CA LEU A 140 -13.66 -0.28 2.37
C LEU A 140 -12.52 0.23 3.28
N SER A 141 -11.39 0.65 2.71
CA SER A 141 -10.31 1.30 3.45
C SER A 141 -10.76 2.62 4.07
N ALA A 142 -11.55 3.42 3.36
CA ALA A 142 -12.12 4.66 3.87
C ALA A 142 -13.14 4.37 4.98
N ILE A 143 -13.99 3.34 4.85
CA ILE A 143 -14.90 2.88 5.90
C ILE A 143 -14.11 2.44 7.11
N ASN A 144 -13.06 1.64 6.95
CA ASN A 144 -12.23 1.16 8.06
C ASN A 144 -11.49 2.31 8.74
N ASN A 145 -10.97 3.26 7.97
CA ASN A 145 -10.35 4.47 8.51
C ASN A 145 -11.38 5.35 9.24
N LYS A 146 -12.59 5.50 8.69
CA LYS A 146 -13.68 6.25 9.35
C LYS A 146 -14.20 5.52 10.58
N LYS A 147 -14.32 4.19 10.57
CA LYS A 147 -14.61 3.38 11.77
C LYS A 147 -13.52 3.57 12.83
N ARG A 148 -12.24 3.52 12.45
CA ARG A 148 -11.10 3.85 13.34
C ARG A 148 -11.24 5.24 13.97
N ILE A 149 -11.66 6.24 13.20
CA ILE A 149 -11.87 7.62 13.69
C ILE A 149 -13.14 7.74 14.55
N LEU A 150 -14.22 7.03 14.19
CA LEU A 150 -15.53 7.10 14.84
C LEU A 150 -15.65 6.20 16.09
N GLU A 151 -14.83 5.16 16.22
CA GLU A 151 -14.83 4.18 17.33
C GLU A 151 -14.06 4.63 18.59
N LYS A 152 -13.69 5.92 18.73
CA LYS A 152 -12.99 6.56 19.87
C LYS A 152 -11.47 6.36 19.83
N GLY A 153 -10.72 7.41 20.22
CA GLY A 153 -9.33 7.41 20.75
C GLY A 153 -8.22 6.68 19.97
N PHE A 154 -7.06 7.32 19.81
CA PHE A 154 -5.84 6.56 19.57
C PHE A 154 -5.62 5.61 20.76
N PHE A 155 -5.53 4.30 20.51
CA PHE A 155 -5.34 3.31 21.56
C PHE A 155 -4.16 2.40 21.24
N TYR A 156 -3.41 2.06 22.27
CA TYR A 156 -2.40 1.03 22.26
C TYR A 156 -3.05 -0.32 22.58
N GLU A 157 -2.86 -1.30 21.69
CA GLU A 157 -3.40 -2.65 21.83
C GLU A 157 -2.26 -3.67 21.86
N PHE A 158 -2.09 -4.30 23.02
CA PHE A 158 -1.18 -5.42 23.20
C PHE A 158 -1.81 -6.69 22.61
N THR A 159 -1.00 -7.54 21.97
CA THR A 159 -1.47 -8.86 21.55
C THR A 159 -1.62 -9.79 22.76
N ASP A 160 -2.37 -10.89 22.62
CA ASP A 160 -2.47 -11.91 23.67
C ASP A 160 -1.10 -12.46 24.10
N GLY A 161 -0.15 -12.56 23.17
CA GLY A 161 1.24 -12.94 23.46
C GLY A 161 1.97 -11.89 24.29
N ASP A 162 1.79 -10.60 23.94
CA ASP A 162 2.36 -9.48 24.69
C ASP A 162 1.78 -9.43 26.11
N LEU A 163 0.46 -9.56 26.27
CA LEU A 163 -0.20 -9.55 27.58
C LEU A 163 0.29 -10.68 28.49
N LYS A 164 0.41 -11.90 27.96
CA LYS A 164 0.98 -13.04 28.71
C LYS A 164 2.41 -12.74 29.16
N ARG A 165 3.24 -12.18 28.28
CA ARG A 165 4.64 -11.90 28.62
C ARG A 165 4.76 -10.75 29.62
N ILE A 166 4.00 -9.68 29.47
CA ILE A 166 3.98 -8.58 30.43
C ILE A 166 3.53 -9.08 31.80
N GLN A 167 2.50 -9.93 31.87
CA GLN A 167 2.04 -10.50 33.13
C GLN A 167 3.15 -11.30 33.84
N LEU A 168 3.93 -12.08 33.08
CA LEU A 168 5.10 -12.78 33.63
C LEU A 168 6.15 -11.79 34.13
N ILE A 169 6.48 -10.76 33.35
CA ILE A 169 7.45 -9.73 33.75
C ILE A 169 7.00 -8.99 35.01
N ILE A 170 5.72 -8.66 35.16
CA ILE A 170 5.17 -8.03 36.37
C ILE A 170 5.35 -8.94 37.59
N ASN A 171 5.11 -10.24 37.44
CA ASN A 171 5.31 -11.21 38.52
C ASN A 171 6.80 -11.32 38.90
N GLU A 172 7.68 -11.45 37.90
CA GLU A 172 9.14 -11.45 38.09
C GLU A 172 9.60 -10.16 38.80
N LEU A 173 9.06 -8.99 38.43
CA LEU A 173 9.35 -7.71 39.08
C LEU A 173 8.87 -7.66 40.53
N ARG A 174 7.69 -8.19 40.84
CA ARG A 174 7.18 -8.27 42.22
C ARG A 174 8.06 -9.13 43.10
N GLU A 175 8.51 -10.27 42.60
CA GLU A 175 9.46 -11.13 43.30
C GLU A 175 10.80 -10.42 43.53
N CYS A 176 11.36 -9.80 42.50
CA CYS A 176 12.59 -9.01 42.59
C CYS A 176 12.49 -7.88 43.63
N ILE A 177 11.38 -7.15 43.68
CA ILE A 177 11.18 -6.05 44.64
C ILE A 177 10.99 -6.57 46.06
N SER A 178 10.22 -7.65 46.24
CA SER A 178 9.83 -8.15 47.56
C SER A 178 10.98 -8.88 48.26
N ASN A 179 11.80 -9.61 47.51
CA ASN A 179 12.92 -10.39 48.04
C ASN A 179 14.23 -9.59 48.08
N SER A 180 14.25 -8.35 47.59
CA SER A 180 15.46 -7.54 47.53
C SER A 180 15.65 -6.69 48.78
N GLU A 181 16.85 -6.75 49.34
CA GLU A 181 17.32 -5.88 50.43
C GLU A 181 17.72 -4.49 49.91
N LEU A 182 17.76 -4.26 48.59
CA LEU A 182 18.15 -2.98 47.99
C LEU A 182 17.11 -1.87 48.21
N PHE A 183 15.84 -2.24 48.41
CA PHE A 183 14.74 -1.28 48.50
C PHE A 183 14.28 -1.10 49.94
N GLU A 184 14.38 0.12 50.44
CA GLU A 184 13.70 0.54 51.68
C GLU A 184 12.18 0.34 51.56
N ASP A 185 11.51 0.09 52.68
CA ASP A 185 10.07 -0.23 52.73
C ASP A 185 9.18 0.77 51.99
N ASN A 186 9.48 2.07 52.13
CA ASN A 186 8.73 3.13 51.44
C ASN A 186 8.94 3.12 49.91
N HIS A 187 10.15 2.77 49.45
CA HIS A 187 10.44 2.64 48.01
C HIS A 187 9.79 1.36 47.47
N ARG A 188 9.94 0.25 48.18
CA ARG A 188 9.31 -1.04 47.87
C ARG A 188 7.80 -0.91 47.68
N SER A 189 7.11 -0.30 48.65
CA SER A 189 5.67 -0.07 48.59
C SER A 189 5.24 0.75 47.37
N ARG A 190 6.02 1.77 47.01
CA ARG A 190 5.74 2.63 45.84
C ARG A 190 5.87 1.87 44.53
N LEU A 191 6.91 1.05 44.38
CA LEU A 191 7.12 0.24 43.17
C LEU A 191 6.02 -0.81 43.01
N LEU A 192 5.66 -1.51 44.09
CA LEU A 192 4.59 -2.53 44.05
C LEU A 192 3.24 -1.92 43.67
N LYS A 193 2.87 -0.75 44.22
CA LYS A 193 1.65 -0.02 43.85
C LYS A 193 1.64 0.38 42.37
N ARG A 194 2.79 0.79 41.81
CA ARG A 194 2.91 1.10 40.38
C ARG A 194 2.70 -0.14 39.51
N LEU A 195 3.25 -1.29 39.91
CA LEU A 195 3.05 -2.56 39.20
C LEU A 195 1.60 -3.05 39.25
N GLU A 196 0.91 -2.89 40.38
CA GLU A 196 -0.51 -3.21 40.51
C GLU A 196 -1.38 -2.31 39.61
N ALA A 197 -1.12 -1.01 39.63
CA ALA A 197 -1.81 -0.06 38.77
C ALA A 197 -1.61 -0.42 37.28
N LEU A 198 -0.36 -0.71 36.87
CA LEU A 198 -0.06 -1.17 35.52
C LEU A 198 -0.86 -2.43 35.18
N GLN A 199 -0.79 -3.47 36.02
CA GLN A 199 -1.48 -4.74 35.79
C GLN A 199 -3.00 -4.56 35.61
N SER A 200 -3.62 -3.69 36.40
CA SER A 200 -5.08 -3.47 36.40
C SER A 200 -5.61 -2.87 35.09
N GLU A 201 -4.73 -2.34 34.24
CA GLU A 201 -5.09 -1.65 33.01
C GLU A 201 -4.70 -2.39 31.74
N MET A 202 -3.81 -3.38 31.82
CA MET A 202 -3.29 -4.06 30.62
C MET A 202 -4.36 -4.83 29.84
N HIS A 203 -5.41 -5.29 30.51
CA HIS A 203 -6.51 -6.02 29.87
C HIS A 203 -7.53 -5.11 29.16
N LYS A 204 -7.25 -3.81 29.05
CA LYS A 204 -8.11 -2.80 28.40
C LYS A 204 -7.38 -2.20 27.20
N LYS A 205 -8.13 -1.65 26.24
CA LYS A 205 -7.56 -0.74 25.23
C LYS A 205 -7.02 0.49 25.95
N MET A 206 -5.70 0.73 25.87
CA MET A 206 -5.04 1.80 26.65
C MET A 206 -4.93 3.07 25.82
N GLY A 207 -5.31 4.22 26.36
CA GLY A 207 -5.18 5.53 25.68
C GLY A 207 -3.74 6.07 25.67
N ASP A 208 -2.90 5.62 26.60
CA ASP A 208 -1.49 5.96 26.73
C ASP A 208 -0.69 4.74 27.25
N ILE A 209 0.63 4.81 27.11
CA ILE A 209 1.59 3.82 27.67
C ILE A 209 2.55 4.49 28.68
N ASP A 210 2.17 5.67 29.18
CA ASP A 210 3.03 6.52 30.01
C ASP A 210 3.40 5.86 31.33
N ARG A 211 2.51 5.01 31.86
CA ARG A 211 2.78 4.21 33.05
C ARG A 211 3.98 3.28 32.89
N ILE A 212 4.20 2.75 31.68
CA ILE A 212 5.38 1.92 31.39
C ILE A 212 6.63 2.79 31.34
N TRP A 213 6.56 3.96 30.70
CA TRP A 213 7.68 4.91 30.66
C TRP A 213 8.05 5.46 32.04
N GLY A 214 7.08 5.58 32.95
CA GLY A 214 7.32 5.90 34.36
C GLY A 214 8.22 4.87 35.06
N LEU A 215 8.09 3.58 34.74
CA LEU A 215 8.95 2.51 35.28
C LEU A 215 10.38 2.60 34.73
N VAL A 216 10.56 3.06 33.49
CA VAL A 216 11.90 3.30 32.92
C VAL A 216 12.63 4.39 33.72
N GLY A 217 11.91 5.45 34.10
CA GLY A 217 12.44 6.47 35.01
C GLY A 217 12.86 5.89 36.36
N ASP A 218 12.03 5.04 36.96
CA ASP A 218 12.36 4.36 38.23
C ASP A 218 13.60 3.47 38.09
N ALA A 219 13.71 2.70 37.00
CA ALA A 219 14.89 1.88 36.70
C ALA A 219 16.17 2.72 36.59
N GLY A 220 16.08 3.91 35.98
CA GLY A 220 17.19 4.87 35.89
C GLY A 220 17.69 5.34 37.27
N VAL A 221 16.77 5.59 38.21
CA VAL A 221 17.12 5.96 39.58
C VAL A 221 17.75 4.76 40.32
N VAL A 222 17.18 3.58 40.17
CA VAL A 222 17.64 2.36 40.86
C VAL A 222 19.03 1.93 40.37
N ILE A 223 19.29 1.95 39.05
CA ILE A 223 20.62 1.65 38.50
C ILE A 223 21.66 2.70 38.92
N GLY A 224 21.28 3.97 39.02
CA GLY A 224 22.17 5.03 39.50
C GLY A 224 22.56 4.87 40.97
N LYS A 225 21.65 4.35 41.81
CA LYS A 225 21.90 4.13 43.24
C LYS A 225 22.65 2.85 43.55
N PHE A 226 22.29 1.75 42.90
CA PHE A 226 22.77 0.40 43.28
C PHE A 226 23.60 -0.29 42.20
N GLY A 227 23.86 0.39 41.08
CA GLY A 227 24.75 -0.10 40.03
C GLY A 227 24.37 -1.48 39.50
N LYS A 228 25.29 -2.43 39.58
CA LYS A 228 25.11 -3.79 39.03
C LYS A 228 24.12 -4.64 39.84
N ASP A 229 23.91 -4.33 41.12
CA ASP A 229 23.00 -5.12 41.97
C ASP A 229 21.54 -4.89 41.60
N ALA A 230 21.24 -3.74 40.97
CA ALA A 230 19.93 -3.42 40.39
C ALA A 230 19.60 -4.20 39.11
N LYS A 231 20.58 -4.91 38.52
CA LYS A 231 20.45 -5.50 37.18
C LYS A 231 19.22 -6.41 37.02
N PRO A 232 18.89 -7.33 37.96
CA PRO A 232 17.71 -8.17 37.81
C PRO A 232 16.42 -7.36 37.67
N PHE A 233 16.28 -6.25 38.39
CA PHE A 233 15.12 -5.36 38.30
C PHE A 233 15.11 -4.57 36.98
N VAL A 234 16.27 -3.98 36.62
CA VAL A 234 16.40 -3.13 35.42
C VAL A 234 16.20 -3.93 34.13
N ASP A 235 16.73 -5.15 34.05
CA ASP A 235 16.61 -6.00 32.85
C ASP A 235 15.15 -6.36 32.57
N ARG A 236 14.33 -6.55 33.60
CA ARG A 236 12.88 -6.80 33.46
C ARG A 236 12.12 -5.57 32.98
N ILE A 237 12.45 -4.39 33.51
CA ILE A 237 11.86 -3.11 33.02
C ILE A 237 12.27 -2.85 31.57
N LYS A 238 13.52 -3.15 31.19
CA LYS A 238 13.98 -3.02 29.81
C LYS A 238 13.16 -3.89 28.87
N GLU A 239 12.92 -5.13 29.24
CA GLU A 239 12.09 -6.04 28.45
C GLU A 239 10.65 -5.54 28.31
N LEU A 240 10.05 -5.09 29.41
CA LEU A 240 8.71 -4.47 29.40
C LEU A 240 8.64 -3.28 28.44
N SER A 241 9.67 -2.44 28.45
CA SER A 241 9.77 -1.25 27.59
C SER A 241 9.90 -1.59 26.11
N GLN A 242 10.55 -2.72 25.78
CA GLN A 242 10.62 -3.21 24.41
C GLN A 242 9.24 -3.67 23.89
N ILE A 243 8.43 -4.30 24.75
CA ILE A 243 7.06 -4.70 24.39
C ILE A 243 6.17 -3.46 24.17
N ALA A 244 6.29 -2.46 25.07
CA ALA A 244 5.58 -1.19 24.93
C ALA A 244 5.98 -0.46 23.64
N TRP A 245 7.29 -0.38 23.34
CA TRP A 245 7.78 0.23 22.10
C TRP A 245 7.26 -0.47 20.85
N LYS A 246 7.28 -1.81 20.80
CA LYS A 246 6.71 -2.54 19.65
C LYS A 246 5.22 -2.23 19.46
N THR A 247 4.49 -2.07 20.55
CA THR A 247 3.07 -1.72 20.53
C THR A 247 2.85 -0.30 20.03
N GLN A 248 3.67 0.66 20.49
CA GLN A 248 3.66 2.03 19.98
C GLN A 248 4.05 2.10 18.51
N ALA A 249 5.11 1.41 18.09
CA ALA A 249 5.54 1.36 16.69
C ALA A 249 4.46 0.81 15.76
N ARG A 250 3.70 -0.22 16.21
CA ARG A 250 2.55 -0.72 15.46
C ARG A 250 1.41 0.29 15.38
N ALA A 251 1.09 0.96 16.49
CA ALA A 251 0.03 1.96 16.55
C ALA A 251 0.34 3.21 15.70
N GLU A 252 1.61 3.60 15.65
CA GLU A 252 2.13 4.76 14.91
C GLU A 252 2.59 4.41 13.46
N GLU A 253 2.25 3.21 12.97
CA GLU A 253 2.56 2.75 11.60
C GLU A 253 4.07 2.82 11.23
N LEU A 254 4.96 2.68 12.22
CA LEU A 254 6.41 2.60 12.00
C LEU A 254 6.80 1.25 11.35
N PRO A 255 7.91 1.21 10.57
CA PRO A 255 8.42 -0.04 10.01
C PRO A 255 8.56 -1.14 11.06
N SER A 256 8.19 -2.38 10.75
CA SER A 256 8.22 -3.50 11.73
C SER A 256 9.62 -3.81 12.28
N SER A 257 10.68 -3.32 11.61
CA SER A 257 12.07 -3.38 12.05
C SER A 257 12.49 -2.22 12.97
N SER A 258 11.57 -1.34 13.37
CA SER A 258 11.87 -0.16 14.18
C SER A 258 12.26 -0.56 15.61
N ILE A 259 13.55 -0.49 15.90
CA ILE A 259 14.11 -0.67 17.25
C ILE A 259 13.95 0.64 18.03
N ASN A 260 13.82 0.57 19.35
CA ASN A 260 13.80 1.77 20.19
C ASN A 260 15.21 2.38 20.24
N PRO A 261 15.43 3.58 19.66
CA PRO A 261 16.76 4.19 19.59
C PRO A 261 17.33 4.59 20.96
N LEU A 262 16.47 4.76 21.98
CA LEU A 262 16.87 5.15 23.34
C LEU A 262 17.18 3.95 24.25
N LEU A 263 16.82 2.73 23.85
CA LEU A 263 17.04 1.51 24.65
C LEU A 263 18.20 0.65 24.12
N GLU A 264 18.81 1.04 23.00
CA GLU A 264 20.04 0.44 22.52
C GLU A 264 21.23 0.80 23.41
N ARG A 265 22.00 -0.22 23.81
CA ARG A 265 23.41 -0.01 24.16
C ARG A 265 24.16 0.03 22.84
N LYS A 266 24.83 1.13 22.52
CA LYS A 266 26.00 1.06 21.64
C LYS A 266 26.97 0.09 22.28
N ASN A 267 27.10 -1.11 21.72
CA ASN A 267 28.25 -1.96 21.99
C ASN A 267 29.45 -1.29 21.30
N GLY A 268 30.20 -0.51 22.07
CA GLY A 268 31.39 0.20 21.61
C GLY A 268 31.27 1.70 21.83
N ASP A 269 31.69 2.14 23.01
CA ASP A 269 32.56 3.31 23.22
C ASP A 269 32.94 3.31 24.72
N THR A 270 34.16 2.84 24.99
CA THR A 270 34.98 2.89 26.22
C THR A 270 34.39 2.41 27.55
#